data_AF-A0A5D0D2N3-F1
#
_entry.id   AF-A0A5D0D2N3-F1
#
_cell.length_a   1.000
_cell.length_b   1.000
_cell.length_c   1.000
_cell.angle_alpha   90.00
_cell.angle_beta   90.00
_cell.angle_gamma   90.00
#
_symmetry.space_group_name_H-M   'P 1'
#
loop_
_entity.id
_entity.type
_entity.pdbx_description
1 polymer ?
#
loop_
_entity_poly.entity_id
_entity_poly.type
_entity_poly.pdbx_seq_one_letter_code
_entity_poly.pdbx_strand_id
1 'polypeptide(L)'
;MKMKWHWAIVYLVGFFFLLVFFPSNHKPHSRIEEDGSIVQGDSLVRVGDFEQAVEVYAEVLRKDPENLEARDKKEQAEKIMALTAELIREGNAAARKNHLDEALGLFESAKELAPHTPNESYQKLMGVLEARQIKEFYGNMLELDAKWEQVKEELKKGGTLSSKKISESIAAMHPLAQKYYTGNKRLPNKPATPEGIRLYEEYQEMEEHYHTEFIIYRIIPEIDVETFEEDVDKYVENVKMNIQVFGLDYQPEQGKLNYKELFYIRHPELKGYQ
;
A
#
# COMPACT_ATOMS: atom_id res chain seq x y z
N MET A 1 -26.41 -5.95 4.74
CA MET A 1 -26.66 -7.23 4.01
C MET A 1 -25.91 -7.20 2.66
N LYS A 2 -24.57 -7.28 2.65
CA LYS A 2 -23.73 -7.18 1.43
C LYS A 2 -22.43 -8.01 1.55
N MET A 3 -22.46 -9.13 2.27
CA MET A 3 -21.26 -9.91 2.65
C MET A 3 -21.35 -11.37 2.20
N LYS A 4 -22.07 -11.65 1.09
CA LYS A 4 -22.24 -13.01 0.55
C LYS A 4 -21.60 -13.22 -0.83
N TRP A 5 -21.13 -12.17 -1.49
CA TRP A 5 -20.57 -12.26 -2.85
C TRP A 5 -19.09 -12.68 -2.89
N HIS A 6 -18.28 -12.27 -1.91
CA HIS A 6 -16.86 -12.66 -1.86
C HIS A 6 -16.67 -14.17 -1.73
N TRP A 7 -17.48 -14.85 -0.90
CA TRP A 7 -17.42 -16.30 -0.79
C TRP A 7 -17.86 -17.01 -2.09
N ALA A 8 -18.82 -16.47 -2.84
CA ALA A 8 -19.25 -17.08 -4.10
C ALA A 8 -18.16 -17.02 -5.18
N ILE A 9 -17.39 -15.93 -5.25
CA ILE A 9 -16.27 -15.78 -6.20
C ILE A 9 -15.07 -16.63 -5.79
N VAL A 10 -14.72 -16.67 -4.50
CA VAL A 10 -13.66 -17.55 -3.96
C VAL A 10 -14.01 -19.03 -4.17
N TYR A 11 -15.27 -19.42 -3.99
CA TYR A 11 -15.72 -20.79 -4.30
C TYR A 11 -15.72 -21.08 -5.80
N LEU A 12 -16.06 -20.12 -6.67
CA LEU A 12 -15.98 -20.30 -8.12
C LEU A 12 -14.53 -20.46 -8.60
N VAL A 13 -13.60 -19.63 -8.13
CA VAL A 13 -12.18 -19.71 -8.48
C VAL A 13 -11.51 -20.96 -7.91
N GLY A 14 -11.81 -21.32 -6.65
CA GLY A 14 -11.31 -22.54 -6.01
C GLY A 14 -11.88 -23.83 -6.60
N PHE A 15 -13.14 -23.83 -7.03
CA PHE A 15 -13.77 -24.98 -7.72
C PHE A 15 -13.29 -25.12 -9.17
N PHE A 16 -12.92 -24.01 -9.82
CA PHE A 16 -12.37 -24.02 -11.17
C PHE A 16 -10.94 -24.57 -11.21
N PHE A 17 -10.10 -24.24 -10.22
CA PHE A 17 -8.79 -24.89 -10.05
C PHE A 17 -8.91 -26.41 -9.86
N LEU A 18 -9.99 -26.91 -9.26
CA LEU A 18 -10.25 -28.35 -9.17
C LEU A 18 -10.71 -28.98 -10.49
N LEU A 19 -11.38 -28.23 -11.38
CA LEU A 19 -11.82 -28.73 -12.68
C LEU A 19 -10.73 -28.70 -13.76
N VAL A 20 -9.79 -27.74 -13.70
CA VAL A 20 -8.61 -27.71 -14.59
C VAL A 20 -7.61 -28.84 -14.27
N PHE A 21 -7.61 -29.35 -13.05
CA PHE A 21 -6.65 -30.37 -12.58
C PHE A 21 -7.20 -31.81 -12.49
N PHE A 22 -8.50 -32.04 -12.75
CA PHE A 22 -9.01 -33.41 -12.87
C PHE A 22 -8.89 -33.87 -14.33
N PRO A 23 -8.06 -34.89 -14.64
CA PRO A 23 -8.00 -35.43 -15.99
C PRO A 23 -9.38 -35.96 -16.35
N SER A 24 -9.97 -35.42 -17.43
CA SER A 24 -11.21 -35.98 -17.96
C SER A 24 -10.94 -37.44 -18.32
N ASN A 25 -11.78 -38.34 -17.81
CA ASN A 25 -11.65 -39.77 -17.96
C ASN A 25 -12.14 -40.21 -19.36
N HIS A 26 -11.59 -39.60 -20.41
CA HIS A 26 -11.84 -39.99 -21.80
C HIS A 26 -10.89 -41.12 -22.19
N LYS A 27 -11.49 -42.23 -22.63
CA LYS A 27 -10.75 -43.37 -23.14
C LYS A 27 -9.93 -42.93 -24.36
N PRO A 28 -8.66 -43.37 -24.48
CA PRO A 28 -7.79 -42.94 -25.57
C PRO A 28 -8.28 -43.58 -26.87
N HIS A 29 -8.93 -42.80 -27.73
CA HIS A 29 -9.05 -43.16 -29.13
C HIS A 29 -7.81 -42.65 -29.86
N SER A 30 -6.96 -43.61 -30.24
CA SER A 30 -5.77 -43.49 -31.08
C SER A 30 -4.71 -42.47 -30.64
N ARG A 31 -3.54 -43.02 -30.36
CA ARG A 31 -2.25 -42.37 -30.17
C ARG A 31 -1.88 -41.54 -31.42
N ILE A 32 -2.45 -40.35 -31.55
CA ILE A 32 -1.92 -39.27 -32.37
C ILE A 32 -0.84 -38.63 -31.49
N GLU A 33 0.32 -38.34 -32.08
CA GLU A 33 1.40 -37.58 -31.44
C GLU A 33 0.79 -36.44 -30.62
N GLU A 34 1.19 -36.28 -29.34
CA GLU A 34 0.85 -35.07 -28.58
C GLU A 34 1.33 -33.88 -29.42
N ASP A 35 0.41 -33.21 -30.13
CA ASP A 35 0.72 -32.07 -30.96
C ASP A 35 1.33 -31.04 -30.03
N GLY A 36 2.62 -30.71 -30.22
CA GLY A 36 3.34 -29.76 -29.37
C GLY A 36 2.60 -28.43 -29.21
N SER A 37 1.68 -28.12 -30.14
CA SER A 37 0.76 -27.00 -30.09
C SER A 37 -0.24 -27.08 -28.92
N ILE A 38 -0.82 -28.24 -28.58
CA ILE A 38 -1.72 -28.38 -27.41
C ILE A 38 -0.95 -28.12 -26.12
N VAL A 39 0.25 -28.69 -25.99
CA VAL A 39 1.12 -28.49 -24.82
C VAL A 39 1.54 -27.03 -24.69
N GLN A 40 1.82 -26.37 -25.82
CA GLN A 40 2.08 -24.94 -25.87
C GLN A 40 0.88 -24.12 -25.40
N GLY A 41 -0.33 -24.38 -25.91
CA GLY A 41 -1.55 -23.69 -25.46
C GLY A 41 -1.76 -23.86 -23.95
N ASP A 42 -1.57 -25.08 -23.43
CA ASP A 42 -1.69 -25.36 -21.99
C ASP A 42 -0.63 -24.62 -21.18
N SER A 43 0.58 -24.47 -21.72
CA SER A 43 1.63 -23.68 -21.07
C SER A 43 1.24 -22.21 -20.95
N LEU A 44 0.59 -21.65 -21.98
CA LEU A 44 0.12 -20.28 -22.02
C LEU A 44 -1.03 -20.07 -21.02
N VAL A 45 -1.96 -21.01 -20.95
CA VAL A 45 -3.02 -21.05 -19.93
C VAL A 45 -2.44 -21.08 -18.51
N ARG A 46 -1.41 -21.92 -18.26
CA ARG A 46 -0.76 -22.00 -16.94
C ARG A 46 -0.11 -20.69 -16.49
N VAL A 47 0.36 -19.89 -17.44
CA VAL A 47 0.89 -18.55 -17.17
C VAL A 47 -0.18 -17.47 -17.36
N GLY A 48 -1.45 -17.80 -17.59
CA GLY A 48 -2.54 -16.83 -17.71
C GLY A 48 -2.53 -15.97 -18.98
N ASP A 49 -1.82 -16.40 -20.02
CA ASP A 49 -1.83 -15.78 -21.35
C ASP A 49 -2.91 -16.42 -22.23
N PHE A 50 -4.16 -16.08 -21.95
CA PHE A 50 -5.31 -16.69 -22.62
C PHE A 50 -5.46 -16.25 -24.08
N GLU A 51 -5.01 -15.04 -24.44
CA GLU A 51 -5.08 -14.54 -25.81
C GLU A 51 -4.20 -15.40 -26.73
N GLN A 52 -2.93 -15.59 -26.38
CA GLN A 52 -2.05 -16.47 -27.15
C GLN A 52 -2.50 -17.94 -27.09
N ALA A 53 -3.04 -18.40 -25.95
CA ALA A 53 -3.56 -19.76 -25.84
C ALA A 53 -4.71 -20.02 -26.84
N VAL A 54 -5.65 -19.07 -26.96
CA VAL A 54 -6.76 -19.15 -27.92
C VAL A 54 -6.25 -19.22 -29.36
N GLU A 55 -5.24 -18.43 -29.71
CA GLU A 55 -4.61 -18.47 -31.03
C GLU A 55 -4.01 -19.84 -31.33
N VAL A 56 -3.23 -20.39 -30.39
CA VAL A 56 -2.60 -21.71 -30.54
C VAL A 56 -3.64 -22.82 -30.71
N TYR A 57 -4.70 -22.83 -29.90
CA TYR A 57 -5.78 -23.81 -30.06
C TYR A 57 -6.56 -23.63 -31.37
N ALA A 58 -6.74 -22.39 -31.83
CA ALA A 58 -7.36 -22.10 -33.12
C ALA A 58 -6.50 -22.64 -34.29
N GLU A 59 -5.17 -22.59 -34.18
CA GLU A 59 -4.27 -23.19 -35.17
C GLU A 59 -4.40 -24.72 -35.23
N VAL A 60 -4.55 -25.37 -34.08
CA VAL A 60 -4.81 -26.82 -34.02
C VAL A 60 -6.13 -27.14 -34.74
N LEU A 61 -7.20 -26.41 -34.43
CA LEU A 61 -8.51 -26.58 -35.07
C LEU A 61 -8.52 -26.28 -36.57
N ARG A 62 -7.59 -25.44 -37.06
CA ARG A 62 -7.42 -25.20 -38.50
C ARG A 62 -6.82 -26.40 -39.22
N LYS A 63 -5.95 -27.16 -38.55
CA LYS A 63 -5.32 -28.39 -39.09
C LYS A 63 -6.24 -29.60 -38.92
N ASP A 64 -6.91 -29.68 -37.77
CA ASP A 64 -7.86 -30.74 -37.42
C ASP A 64 -9.14 -30.12 -36.81
N PRO A 65 -10.15 -29.82 -37.64
CA PRO A 65 -11.40 -29.22 -37.17
C PRO A 65 -12.19 -30.09 -36.19
N GLU A 66 -11.96 -31.41 -36.16
CA GLU A 66 -12.68 -32.35 -35.28
C GLU A 66 -11.94 -32.59 -33.95
N ASN A 67 -10.82 -31.88 -33.71
CA ASN A 67 -10.09 -31.96 -32.46
C ASN A 67 -10.93 -31.38 -31.29
N LEU A 68 -11.62 -32.27 -30.57
CA LEU A 68 -12.50 -31.90 -29.46
C LEU A 68 -11.72 -31.25 -28.31
N GLU A 69 -10.50 -31.71 -28.02
CA GLU A 69 -9.68 -31.17 -26.94
C GLU A 69 -9.30 -29.71 -27.21
N ALA A 70 -8.82 -29.39 -28.42
CA ALA A 70 -8.50 -28.02 -28.82
C ALA A 70 -9.73 -27.11 -28.76
N ARG A 71 -10.91 -27.63 -29.16
CA ARG A 71 -12.18 -26.90 -29.11
C ARG A 71 -12.58 -26.55 -27.69
N ASP A 72 -12.57 -27.53 -26.79
CA ASP A 72 -12.96 -27.35 -25.39
C ASP A 72 -12.00 -26.42 -24.66
N LYS A 73 -10.70 -26.55 -24.90
CA LYS A 73 -9.68 -25.68 -24.30
C LYS A 73 -9.76 -24.24 -24.81
N LYS A 74 -9.99 -24.06 -26.12
CA LYS A 74 -10.25 -22.74 -26.70
C LYS A 74 -11.48 -22.08 -26.08
N GLU A 75 -12.60 -22.80 -25.99
CA GLU A 75 -13.83 -22.28 -25.39
C GLU A 75 -13.63 -21.87 -23.92
N GLN A 76 -12.88 -22.66 -23.16
CA GLN A 76 -12.54 -22.34 -21.77
C GLN A 76 -11.71 -21.06 -21.66
N ALA A 77 -10.66 -20.92 -22.47
CA ALA A 77 -9.84 -19.72 -22.49
C ALA A 77 -10.65 -18.47 -22.90
N GLU A 78 -11.53 -18.59 -23.91
CA GLU A 78 -12.43 -17.52 -24.34
C GLU A 78 -13.40 -17.09 -23.22
N LYS A 79 -13.94 -18.04 -22.45
CA LYS A 79 -14.80 -17.74 -21.29
C LYS A 79 -14.06 -16.96 -20.20
N ILE A 80 -12.80 -17.33 -19.90
CA ILE A 80 -11.98 -16.61 -18.93
C ILE A 80 -11.72 -15.18 -19.41
N MET A 81 -11.34 -15.01 -20.68
CA MET A 81 -11.15 -13.68 -21.27
C MET A 81 -12.42 -12.82 -21.17
N ALA A 82 -13.58 -13.38 -21.48
CA ALA A 82 -14.86 -12.68 -21.38
C ALA A 82 -15.18 -12.25 -19.95
N LEU A 83 -14.95 -13.13 -18.97
CA LEU A 83 -15.16 -12.82 -17.54
C LEU A 83 -14.19 -11.74 -17.05
N THR A 84 -12.90 -11.84 -17.42
CA THR A 84 -11.90 -10.82 -17.10
C THR A 84 -12.28 -9.46 -17.69
N ALA A 85 -12.71 -9.42 -18.95
CA ALA A 85 -13.16 -8.18 -19.60
C ALA A 85 -14.37 -7.55 -18.89
N GLU A 86 -15.31 -8.38 -18.42
CA GLU A 86 -16.47 -7.93 -17.66
C GLU A 86 -16.08 -7.32 -16.31
N LEU A 87 -15.20 -7.99 -15.55
CA LEU A 87 -14.69 -7.47 -14.27
C LEU A 87 -13.97 -6.13 -14.46
N ILE A 88 -13.17 -6.00 -15.53
CA ILE A 88 -12.51 -4.73 -15.87
C ILE A 88 -13.55 -3.65 -16.19
N ARG A 89 -14.60 -3.98 -16.96
CA ARG A 89 -15.68 -3.05 -17.32
C ARG A 89 -16.44 -2.57 -16.08
N GLU A 90 -16.77 -3.47 -15.17
CA GLU A 90 -17.43 -3.15 -13.89
C GLU A 90 -16.52 -2.34 -12.98
N GLY A 91 -15.24 -2.72 -12.84
CA GLY A 91 -14.25 -1.98 -12.05
C GLY A 91 -14.09 -0.55 -12.55
N ASN A 92 -14.06 -0.37 -13.87
CA ASN A 92 -14.07 0.96 -14.50
C ASN A 92 -15.33 1.77 -14.18
N ALA A 93 -16.49 1.12 -14.16
CA ALA A 93 -17.75 1.79 -13.81
C ALA A 93 -17.80 2.19 -12.33
N ALA A 94 -17.28 1.35 -11.43
CA ALA A 94 -17.15 1.65 -10.00
C ALA A 94 -16.16 2.80 -9.75
N ALA A 95 -15.00 2.78 -10.41
CA ALA A 95 -13.99 3.84 -10.30
C ALA A 95 -14.53 5.21 -10.74
N ARG A 96 -15.29 5.27 -11.85
CA ARG A 96 -15.96 6.50 -12.31
C ARG A 96 -16.99 7.06 -11.32
N LYS A 97 -17.55 6.21 -10.46
CA LYS A 97 -18.48 6.60 -9.39
C LYS A 97 -17.74 6.89 -8.06
N ASN A 98 -16.41 6.92 -8.07
CA ASN A 98 -15.56 7.07 -6.89
C ASN A 98 -15.74 5.95 -5.85
N HIS A 99 -16.28 4.78 -6.25
CA HIS A 99 -16.35 3.60 -5.41
C HIS A 99 -15.02 2.83 -5.50
N LEU A 100 -13.96 3.39 -4.91
CA LEU A 100 -12.61 2.89 -5.17
C LEU A 100 -12.35 1.50 -4.60
N ASP A 101 -12.92 1.15 -3.44
CA ASP A 101 -12.76 -0.18 -2.83
C ASP A 101 -13.43 -1.26 -3.67
N GLU A 102 -14.62 -0.97 -4.21
CA GLU A 102 -15.33 -1.85 -5.14
C GLU A 102 -14.55 -2.03 -6.44
N ALA A 103 -14.03 -0.93 -7.00
CA ALA A 103 -13.19 -0.97 -8.20
C ALA A 103 -11.92 -1.79 -8.00
N LEU A 104 -11.26 -1.63 -6.84
CA LEU A 104 -10.05 -2.37 -6.49
C LEU A 104 -10.32 -3.87 -6.46
N GLY A 105 -11.34 -4.32 -5.72
CA GLY A 105 -11.67 -5.74 -5.63
C GLY A 105 -12.03 -6.38 -6.98
N LEU A 106 -12.71 -5.62 -7.87
CA LEU A 106 -13.02 -6.08 -9.22
C LEU A 106 -11.77 -6.23 -10.09
N PHE A 107 -10.83 -5.29 -10.01
CA PHE A 107 -9.58 -5.37 -10.75
C PHE A 107 -8.63 -6.44 -10.19
N GLU A 108 -8.59 -6.64 -8.87
CA GLU A 108 -7.86 -7.74 -8.24
C GLU A 108 -8.40 -9.09 -8.71
N SER A 109 -9.72 -9.26 -8.73
CA SER A 109 -10.36 -10.47 -9.28
C SER A 109 -10.00 -10.69 -10.75
N ALA A 110 -9.98 -9.62 -11.57
CA ALA A 110 -9.58 -9.71 -12.97
C ALA A 110 -8.10 -10.13 -13.12
N LYS A 111 -7.22 -9.60 -12.26
CA LYS A 111 -5.80 -9.95 -12.22
C LYS A 111 -5.56 -11.38 -11.75
N GLU A 112 -6.34 -11.89 -10.80
CA GLU A 112 -6.27 -13.28 -10.37
C GLU A 112 -6.66 -14.25 -11.49
N LEU A 113 -7.68 -13.89 -12.28
CA LEU A 113 -8.10 -14.71 -13.42
C LEU A 113 -7.11 -14.68 -14.57
N ALA A 114 -6.55 -13.50 -14.90
CA ALA A 114 -5.62 -13.33 -16.00
C ALA A 114 -4.45 -12.40 -15.61
N PRO A 115 -3.42 -12.91 -14.91
CA PRO A 115 -2.34 -12.10 -14.33
C PRO A 115 -1.52 -11.28 -15.33
N HIS A 116 -1.49 -11.71 -16.60
CA HIS A 116 -0.70 -11.09 -17.66
C HIS A 116 -1.52 -10.16 -18.56
N THR A 117 -2.83 -10.03 -18.33
CA THR A 117 -3.66 -9.08 -19.09
C THR A 117 -3.33 -7.65 -18.62
N PRO A 118 -2.80 -6.77 -19.48
CA PRO A 118 -2.54 -5.39 -19.10
C PRO A 118 -3.86 -4.69 -18.73
N ASN A 119 -3.89 -4.05 -17.55
CA ASN A 119 -5.03 -3.26 -17.13
C ASN A 119 -4.57 -1.86 -16.70
N GLU A 120 -4.55 -0.94 -17.67
CA GLU A 120 -4.22 0.46 -17.43
C GLU A 120 -5.12 1.11 -16.37
N SER A 121 -6.37 0.70 -16.28
CA SER A 121 -7.33 1.31 -15.35
C SER A 121 -7.08 0.88 -13.92
N TYR A 122 -6.64 -0.38 -13.73
CA TYR A 122 -6.09 -0.83 -12.45
C TYR A 122 -4.84 -0.04 -12.08
N GLN A 123 -3.88 0.13 -12.99
CA GLN A 123 -2.67 0.93 -12.71
C GLN A 123 -3.00 2.38 -12.35
N LYS A 124 -3.94 3.01 -13.07
CA LYS A 124 -4.45 4.36 -12.76
C LYS A 124 -5.12 4.40 -11.38
N LEU A 125 -5.96 3.41 -11.05
CA LEU A 125 -6.59 3.32 -9.73
C LEU A 125 -5.54 3.18 -8.62
N MET A 126 -4.54 2.32 -8.80
CA MET A 126 -3.44 2.17 -7.85
C MET A 126 -2.71 3.49 -7.64
N GLY A 127 -2.46 4.25 -8.73
CA GLY A 127 -1.85 5.57 -8.62
C GLY A 127 -2.70 6.56 -7.82
N VAL A 128 -4.02 6.56 -8.01
CA VAL A 128 -4.94 7.39 -7.22
C VAL A 128 -4.96 6.99 -5.74
N LEU A 129 -4.97 5.69 -5.45
CA LEU A 129 -4.98 5.16 -4.08
C LEU A 129 -3.66 5.45 -3.35
N GLU A 130 -2.53 5.26 -4.02
CA GLU A 130 -1.20 5.57 -3.49
C GLU A 130 -1.05 7.08 -3.27
N ALA A 131 -1.44 7.90 -4.24
CA ALA A 131 -1.46 9.36 -4.11
C ALA A 131 -2.32 9.84 -2.94
N ARG A 132 -3.48 9.21 -2.71
CA ARG A 132 -4.34 9.51 -1.55
C ARG A 132 -3.63 9.20 -0.23
N GLN A 133 -3.02 8.02 -0.11
CA GLN A 133 -2.31 7.62 1.11
C GLN A 133 -1.14 8.55 1.41
N ILE A 134 -0.36 8.89 0.39
CA ILE A 134 0.75 9.85 0.48
C ILE A 134 0.25 11.22 0.95
N LYS A 135 -0.82 11.74 0.34
CA LYS A 135 -1.42 13.03 0.73
C LYS A 135 -2.00 13.01 2.14
N GLU A 136 -2.62 11.91 2.56
CA GLU A 136 -3.13 11.76 3.92
C GLU A 136 -1.98 11.74 4.93
N PHE A 137 -0.90 11.00 4.65
CA PHE A 137 0.28 10.95 5.48
C PHE A 137 0.91 12.34 5.67
N TYR A 138 1.25 13.02 4.57
CA TYR A 138 1.86 14.34 4.64
C TYR A 138 0.88 15.41 5.16
N GLY A 139 -0.42 15.24 4.93
CA GLY A 139 -1.45 16.08 5.56
C GLY A 139 -1.43 15.99 7.08
N ASN A 140 -1.33 14.79 7.65
CA ASN A 140 -1.21 14.61 9.11
C ASN A 140 0.11 15.21 9.64
N MET A 141 1.21 15.07 8.91
CA MET A 141 2.51 15.67 9.25
C MET A 141 2.42 17.20 9.31
N LEU A 142 1.85 17.82 8.28
CA LEU A 142 1.70 19.28 8.20
C LEU A 142 0.73 19.83 9.27
N GLU A 143 -0.34 19.10 9.57
CA GLU A 143 -1.25 19.49 10.66
C GLU A 143 -0.56 19.38 12.03
N LEU A 144 0.25 18.34 12.23
CA LEU A 144 1.06 18.17 13.43
C LEU A 144 2.08 19.30 13.58
N ASP A 145 2.80 19.65 12.51
CA ASP A 145 3.73 20.77 12.47
C ASP A 145 3.03 22.09 12.82
N ALA A 146 1.88 22.36 12.21
CA ALA A 146 1.12 23.59 12.49
C ALA A 146 0.72 23.70 13.97
N LYS A 147 0.40 22.59 14.65
CA LYS A 147 0.14 22.60 16.10
C LYS A 147 1.42 22.77 16.91
N TRP A 148 2.52 22.18 16.46
CA TRP A 148 3.81 22.35 17.10
C TRP A 148 4.28 23.81 17.05
N GLU A 149 4.14 24.46 15.91
CA GLU A 149 4.41 25.89 15.75
C GLU A 149 3.54 26.76 16.68
N GLN A 150 2.27 26.40 16.89
CA GLN A 150 1.43 27.08 17.87
C GLN A 150 1.98 26.96 19.30
N VAL A 151 2.47 25.79 19.70
CA VAL A 151 3.11 25.59 21.02
C VAL A 151 4.37 26.46 21.13
N LYS A 152 5.23 26.45 20.11
CA LYS A 152 6.46 27.27 20.07
C LYS A 152 6.14 28.76 20.19
N GLU A 153 5.18 29.25 19.42
CA GLU A 153 4.73 30.64 19.45
C GLU A 153 4.15 31.06 20.81
N GLU A 154 3.38 30.20 21.46
CA GLU A 154 2.83 30.49 22.79
C GLU A 154 3.93 30.60 23.85
N LEU A 155 4.94 29.73 23.79
CA LEU A 155 6.09 29.79 24.69
C LEU A 155 6.96 31.02 24.41
N LYS A 156 7.20 31.37 23.13
CA LYS A 156 7.91 32.60 22.73
C LYS A 156 7.23 33.88 23.21
N LYS A 157 5.90 33.88 23.34
CA LYS A 157 5.10 34.98 23.89
C LYS A 157 5.07 35.05 25.43
N GLY A 158 5.90 34.26 26.11
CA GLY A 158 6.01 34.24 27.56
C GLY A 158 5.14 33.20 28.24
N GLY A 159 4.54 32.26 27.49
CA GLY A 159 3.91 31.08 28.06
C GLY A 159 4.90 30.23 28.84
N THR A 160 4.44 29.54 29.89
CA THR A 160 5.28 28.64 30.69
C THR A 160 4.95 27.19 30.41
N LEU A 161 5.97 26.33 30.42
CA LEU A 161 5.80 24.88 30.26
C LEU A 161 4.94 24.26 31.37
N SER A 162 4.89 24.85 32.56
CA SER A 162 4.03 24.41 33.66
C SER A 162 2.57 24.82 33.48
N SER A 163 2.25 25.68 32.52
CA SER A 163 0.88 26.15 32.33
C SER A 163 -0.02 25.04 31.79
N LYS A 164 -1.26 25.02 32.29
CA LYS A 164 -2.32 24.12 31.82
C LYS A 164 -2.56 24.27 30.32
N LYS A 165 -2.53 25.51 29.82
CA LYS A 165 -2.72 25.82 28.40
C LYS A 165 -1.69 25.12 27.51
N ILE A 166 -0.40 25.19 27.85
CA ILE A 166 0.65 24.51 27.10
C ILE A 166 0.52 22.99 27.19
N SER A 167 0.15 22.44 28.36
CA SER A 167 -0.18 21.01 28.48
C SER A 167 -1.27 20.59 27.50
N GLU A 168 -2.37 21.34 27.43
CA GLU A 168 -3.51 21.04 26.56
C GLU A 168 -3.13 21.16 25.08
N SER A 169 -2.36 22.19 24.70
CA SER A 169 -1.87 22.35 23.33
C SER A 169 -0.96 21.19 22.91
N ILE A 170 -0.06 20.74 23.79
CA ILE A 170 0.77 19.55 23.54
C ILE A 170 -0.09 18.30 23.46
N ALA A 171 -0.99 18.06 24.41
CA ALA A 171 -1.88 16.91 24.42
C ALA A 171 -2.72 16.81 23.13
N ALA A 172 -3.14 17.94 22.57
CA ALA A 172 -3.89 17.98 21.31
C ALA A 172 -3.09 17.51 20.08
N MET A 173 -1.75 17.43 20.17
CA MET A 173 -0.89 16.88 19.11
C MET A 173 -0.85 15.35 19.13
N HIS A 174 -1.09 14.72 20.29
CA HIS A 174 -0.96 13.27 20.49
C HIS A 174 -1.67 12.40 19.43
N PRO A 175 -2.96 12.60 19.11
CA PRO A 175 -3.62 11.77 18.09
C PRO A 175 -3.06 11.97 16.68
N LEU A 176 -2.55 13.16 16.35
CA LEU A 176 -1.92 13.43 15.04
C LEU A 176 -0.53 12.80 14.97
N ALA A 177 0.25 12.91 16.04
CA ALA A 177 1.52 12.23 16.17
C ALA A 177 1.37 10.71 16.04
N GLN A 178 0.33 10.12 16.64
CA GLN A 178 0.02 8.70 16.49
C GLN A 178 -0.33 8.34 15.03
N LYS A 179 -1.18 9.15 14.37
CA LYS A 179 -1.53 8.95 12.96
C LYS A 179 -0.31 9.06 12.05
N TYR A 180 0.52 10.09 12.23
CA TYR A 180 1.75 10.28 11.48
C TYR A 180 2.72 9.10 11.68
N TYR A 181 2.96 8.71 12.94
CA TYR A 181 3.84 7.58 13.27
C TYR A 181 3.35 6.24 12.68
N THR A 182 2.06 5.94 12.81
CA THR A 182 1.49 4.71 12.25
C THR A 182 1.37 4.75 10.73
N GLY A 183 1.14 5.92 10.14
CA GLY A 183 1.15 6.16 8.71
C GLY A 183 2.54 5.93 8.10
N ASN A 184 3.60 6.38 8.77
CA ASN A 184 4.98 6.17 8.33
C ASN A 184 5.32 4.68 8.18
N LYS A 185 4.87 3.85 9.14
CA LYS A 185 5.05 2.39 9.06
C LYS A 185 4.29 1.71 7.92
N ARG A 186 3.24 2.36 7.40
CA ARG A 186 2.36 1.83 6.37
C ARG A 186 2.71 2.33 4.98
N LEU A 187 3.36 3.48 4.86
CA LEU A 187 3.85 3.94 3.58
C LEU A 187 4.88 2.93 3.07
N PRO A 188 4.76 2.47 1.81
CA PRO A 188 5.79 1.63 1.24
C PRO A 188 7.09 2.42 1.25
N ASN A 189 8.20 1.79 1.63
CA ASN A 189 9.56 2.38 1.58
C ASN A 189 9.89 3.00 0.21
N LYS A 190 9.12 2.65 -0.83
CA LYS A 190 9.13 3.31 -2.13
C LYS A 190 7.75 3.20 -2.80
N PRO A 191 7.09 4.31 -3.17
CA PRO A 191 5.90 4.28 -4.01
C PRO A 191 6.15 3.53 -5.32
N ALA A 192 5.16 2.79 -5.81
CA ALA A 192 5.27 1.94 -7.00
C ALA A 192 4.76 2.61 -8.27
N THR A 193 3.90 3.62 -8.15
CA THR A 193 3.26 4.27 -9.30
C THR A 193 3.96 5.59 -9.64
N PRO A 194 3.96 6.01 -10.93
CA PRO A 194 4.56 7.29 -11.31
C PRO A 194 3.99 8.50 -10.56
N GLU A 195 2.68 8.49 -10.28
CA GLU A 195 2.01 9.55 -9.53
C GLU A 195 2.43 9.55 -8.05
N GLY A 196 2.52 8.37 -7.43
CA GLY A 196 2.98 8.24 -6.06
C GLY A 196 4.45 8.63 -5.90
N ILE A 197 5.32 8.22 -6.83
CA ILE A 197 6.74 8.60 -6.85
C ILE A 197 6.88 10.11 -6.89
N ARG A 198 6.20 10.79 -7.81
CA ARG A 198 6.27 12.25 -7.95
C ARG A 198 5.84 12.97 -6.67
N LEU A 199 4.72 12.54 -6.06
CA LEU A 199 4.24 13.16 -4.83
C LEU A 199 5.20 12.91 -3.66
N TYR A 200 5.72 11.71 -3.53
CA TYR A 200 6.69 11.40 -2.48
C TYR A 200 7.96 12.23 -2.62
N GLU A 201 8.51 12.36 -3.83
CA GLU A 201 9.67 13.21 -4.11
C GLU A 201 9.40 14.69 -3.78
N GLU A 202 8.18 15.19 -4.03
CA GLU A 202 7.76 16.56 -3.69
C GLU A 202 7.82 16.83 -2.18
N TYR A 203 7.51 15.82 -1.34
CA TYR A 203 7.45 15.98 0.10
C TYR A 203 8.70 15.48 0.85
N GLN A 204 9.61 14.77 0.19
CA GLN A 204 10.74 14.10 0.85
C GLN A 204 11.65 15.04 1.64
N GLU A 205 12.02 16.20 1.07
CA GLU A 205 12.90 17.16 1.76
C GLU A 205 12.23 17.74 3.02
N MET A 206 10.93 18.01 2.90
CA MET A 206 10.11 18.53 3.99
C MET A 206 9.92 17.47 5.09
N GLU A 207 9.75 16.21 4.70
CA GLU A 207 9.62 15.09 5.62
C GLU A 207 10.84 14.93 6.51
N GLU A 208 12.05 14.92 5.92
CA GLU A 208 13.29 14.72 6.67
C GLU A 208 13.47 15.78 7.75
N HIS A 209 13.11 17.03 7.44
CA HIS A 209 13.14 18.14 8.38
C HIS A 209 12.19 17.93 9.57
N TYR A 210 10.90 17.73 9.30
CA TYR A 210 9.89 17.58 10.35
C TYR A 210 10.06 16.30 11.15
N HIS A 211 10.41 15.20 10.50
CA HIS A 211 10.62 13.92 11.15
C HIS A 211 11.73 14.01 12.21
N THR A 212 12.85 14.65 11.85
CA THR A 212 13.97 14.93 12.75
C THR A 212 13.54 15.75 13.95
N GLU A 213 12.83 16.86 13.72
CA GLU A 213 12.36 17.73 14.80
C GLU A 213 11.38 16.98 15.73
N PHE A 214 10.44 16.23 15.17
CA PHE A 214 9.47 15.48 15.97
C PHE A 214 10.12 14.38 16.82
N ILE A 215 11.20 13.76 16.36
CA ILE A 215 11.98 12.81 17.17
C ILE A 215 12.70 13.53 18.32
N ILE A 216 13.37 14.66 18.04
CA ILE A 216 14.12 15.42 19.04
C ILE A 216 13.22 15.84 20.20
N TYR A 217 12.02 16.34 19.89
CA TYR A 217 11.07 16.76 20.89
C TYR A 217 10.20 15.63 21.43
N ARG A 218 10.45 14.37 21.03
CA ARG A 218 9.61 13.20 21.37
C ARG A 218 8.12 13.40 21.08
N ILE A 219 7.82 14.17 20.04
CA ILE A 219 6.48 14.26 19.45
C ILE A 219 6.16 12.94 18.75
N ILE A 220 7.14 12.27 18.18
CA ILE A 220 7.05 10.86 17.78
C ILE A 220 8.21 10.06 18.36
N PRO A 221 8.06 8.74 18.51
CA PRO A 221 9.17 7.88 18.90
C PRO A 221 10.16 7.68 17.73
N GLU A 222 11.39 7.32 18.07
CA GLU A 222 12.42 6.92 17.11
C GLU A 222 11.98 5.64 16.37
N ILE A 223 12.23 5.58 15.07
CA ILE A 223 11.89 4.41 14.23
C ILE A 223 12.63 3.18 14.79
N ASP A 224 11.95 2.03 14.79
CA ASP A 224 12.44 0.67 15.15
C ASP A 224 12.65 0.28 16.62
N VAL A 225 12.37 1.14 17.60
CA VAL A 225 12.67 0.80 19.02
C VAL A 225 11.51 0.84 20.01
N GLU A 226 10.41 1.56 19.75
CA GLU A 226 9.35 1.77 20.75
C GLU A 226 7.92 1.69 20.19
N THR A 227 6.97 1.25 21.02
CA THR A 227 5.54 1.46 20.79
C THR A 227 5.20 2.93 21.02
N PHE A 228 4.27 3.49 20.24
CA PHE A 228 3.82 4.87 20.48
C PHE A 228 3.21 4.97 21.88
N GLU A 229 3.60 5.99 22.65
CA GLU A 229 3.11 6.19 24.01
C GLU A 229 1.59 6.40 24.00
N GLU A 230 0.85 5.49 24.62
CA GLU A 230 -0.62 5.56 24.66
C GLU A 230 -1.11 6.54 25.75
N ASP A 231 -0.30 6.77 26.79
CA ASP A 231 -0.61 7.70 27.86
C ASP A 231 -0.31 9.16 27.44
N VAL A 232 -1.37 9.95 27.30
CA VAL A 232 -1.29 11.37 26.90
C VAL A 232 -0.51 12.20 27.92
N ASP A 233 -0.61 11.91 29.21
CA ASP A 233 0.09 12.69 30.24
C ASP A 233 1.60 12.44 30.15
N LYS A 234 2.00 11.18 29.95
CA LYS A 234 3.41 10.80 29.74
C LYS A 234 3.95 11.36 28.43
N TYR A 235 3.14 11.40 27.37
CA TYR A 235 3.48 12.10 26.13
C TYR A 235 3.76 13.59 26.37
N VAL A 236 2.88 14.29 27.08
CA VAL A 236 3.04 15.70 27.40
C VAL A 236 4.31 15.95 28.22
N GLU A 237 4.57 15.11 29.22
CA GLU A 237 5.78 15.19 30.04
C GLU A 237 7.05 15.03 29.20
N ASN A 238 7.09 14.02 28.32
CA ASN A 238 8.21 13.78 27.41
C ASN A 238 8.48 15.00 26.52
N VAL A 239 7.45 15.58 25.89
CA VAL A 239 7.64 16.76 25.02
C VAL A 239 8.19 17.94 25.82
N LYS A 240 7.62 18.23 27.01
CA LYS A 240 8.09 19.32 27.86
C LYS A 240 9.53 19.14 28.33
N MET A 241 9.90 17.92 28.71
CA MET A 241 11.27 17.60 29.12
C MET A 241 12.25 17.90 27.98
N ASN A 242 11.93 17.51 26.74
CA ASN A 242 12.82 17.78 25.60
C ASN A 242 12.89 19.29 25.27
N ILE A 243 11.80 20.05 25.42
CA ILE A 243 11.86 21.51 25.31
C ILE A 243 12.82 22.11 26.37
N GLN A 244 12.81 21.61 27.60
CA GLN A 244 13.73 22.10 28.64
C GLN A 244 15.19 21.79 28.32
N VAL A 245 15.47 20.65 27.70
CA VAL A 245 16.82 20.20 27.37
C VAL A 245 17.37 20.93 26.14
N PHE A 246 16.56 21.09 25.08
CA PHE A 246 17.02 21.62 23.78
C PHE A 246 16.69 23.08 23.55
N GLY A 247 15.75 23.66 24.30
CA GLY A 247 15.11 24.91 23.91
C GLY A 247 14.13 24.71 22.75
N LEU A 248 13.55 25.80 22.24
CA LEU A 248 12.50 25.75 21.20
C LEU A 248 13.00 25.74 19.76
N ASP A 249 14.24 26.17 19.55
CA ASP A 249 14.80 26.43 18.23
C ASP A 249 16.07 25.59 17.99
N TYR A 250 16.12 24.39 18.57
CA TYR A 250 17.25 23.49 18.38
C TYR A 250 17.29 23.01 16.92
N GLN A 251 18.34 23.41 16.22
CA GLN A 251 18.65 22.94 14.89
C GLN A 251 19.80 21.95 15.04
N PRO A 252 19.60 20.64 14.82
CA PRO A 252 20.73 19.72 14.74
C PRO A 252 21.69 20.21 13.66
N GLU A 253 23.00 20.18 13.92
CA GLU A 253 23.98 20.59 12.91
C GLU A 253 23.75 19.80 11.62
N GLN A 254 23.68 20.53 10.51
CA GLN A 254 23.25 20.01 9.21
C GLN A 254 23.93 18.66 8.90
N GLY A 255 23.16 17.58 8.89
CA GLY A 255 23.50 16.39 8.12
C GLY A 255 23.56 15.04 8.83
N LYS A 256 23.20 14.92 10.12
CA LYS A 256 22.75 13.68 10.78
C LYS A 256 22.48 13.96 12.25
N LEU A 257 21.32 13.54 12.77
CA LEU A 257 21.16 13.24 14.19
C LEU A 257 22.32 12.33 14.60
N ASN A 258 23.32 12.87 15.28
CA ASN A 258 24.40 12.05 15.78
C ASN A 258 23.80 11.18 16.88
N TYR A 259 23.76 9.86 16.70
CA TYR A 259 23.25 8.95 17.74
C TYR A 259 23.91 9.16 19.10
N LYS A 260 25.14 9.71 19.14
CA LYS A 260 25.76 10.16 20.40
C LYS A 260 25.02 11.32 21.03
N GLU A 261 24.59 12.30 20.26
CA GLU A 261 23.76 13.39 20.77
C GLU A 261 22.45 12.82 21.32
N LEU A 262 21.75 11.95 20.56
CA LEU A 262 20.56 11.19 21.03
C LEU A 262 20.79 10.39 22.31
N PHE A 263 21.98 9.86 22.52
CA PHE A 263 22.33 9.18 23.77
C PHE A 263 22.36 10.18 24.94
N TYR A 264 22.97 11.34 24.76
CA TYR A 264 22.93 12.42 25.75
C TYR A 264 21.55 13.08 25.86
N ILE A 265 20.67 12.97 24.84
CA ILE A 265 19.24 13.33 24.94
C ILE A 265 18.54 12.43 25.97
N ARG A 266 18.86 11.13 25.99
CA ARG A 266 18.31 10.16 26.97
C ARG A 266 18.96 10.25 28.34
N HIS A 267 20.18 10.78 28.39
CA HIS A 267 21.02 10.85 29.57
C HIS A 267 21.64 12.24 29.74
N PRO A 268 20.82 13.29 29.97
CA PRO A 268 21.31 14.65 30.10
C PRO A 268 22.33 14.81 31.24
N GLU A 269 22.25 13.97 32.28
CA GLU A 269 23.21 13.87 33.37
C GLU A 269 24.63 13.50 32.92
N LEU A 270 24.78 12.88 31.74
CA LEU A 270 26.07 12.43 31.22
C LEU A 270 26.77 13.47 30.34
N LYS A 271 26.15 14.63 30.08
CA LYS A 271 26.68 15.65 29.18
C LYS A 271 27.95 16.34 29.72
N GLY A 272 28.18 16.33 31.02
CA GLY A 272 29.36 16.91 31.68
C GLY A 272 30.63 16.04 31.69
N TYR A 273 30.59 14.84 31.10
CA TYR A 273 31.69 13.86 31.08
C TYR A 273 32.41 13.77 29.72
N GLN A 274 32.29 14.81 28.89
CA GLN A 274 32.97 14.92 27.59
C GLN A 274 34.36 15.54 27.69
#